data_AF-A0A8T4Z9P3-F1
#
_entry.id   AF-A0A8T4Z9P3-F1
#
_cell.length_a   1.000
_cell.length_b   1.000
_cell.length_c   1.000
_cell.angle_alpha   90.00
_cell.angle_beta   90.00
_cell.angle_gamma   90.00
#
_symmetry.space_group_name_H-M   'P 1'
#
loop_
_entity.id
_entity.type
_entity.pdbx_description
1 polymer ?
#
loop_
_entity_poly.entity_id
_entity_poly.type
_entity_poly.pdbx_seq_one_letter_code
_entity_poly.pdbx_strand_id
1 'polypeptide(L)' 'MSSQLRKSPQKSLEIIEAHGHPNITALHRTTLEITKERKLTPRASCIVAVGATKGAADLSPSFRELVRMGGFIT' A
#
# COMPACT_ATOMS: atom_id res chain seq x y z
N MET A 1 20.44 7.56 36.21
CA MET A 1 19.08 7.17 35.81
C MET A 1 18.79 7.72 34.42
N SER A 2 18.86 6.86 33.40
CA SER A 2 17.95 6.86 32.25
C SER A 2 18.41 5.69 31.40
N SER A 3 17.76 4.54 31.63
CA SER A 3 17.97 3.35 30.83
C SER A 3 17.66 3.71 29.37
N GLN A 4 18.65 3.57 28.50
CA GLN A 4 18.40 3.46 27.07
C GLN A 4 17.56 2.19 26.87
N LEU A 5 16.24 2.35 26.96
CA LEU A 5 15.27 1.35 26.53
C LEU A 5 15.59 1.10 25.05
N ARG A 6 16.17 -0.07 24.77
CA ARG A 6 16.31 -0.60 23.41
C ARG A 6 14.90 -0.69 22.84
N LYS A 7 14.45 0.33 22.11
CA LYS A 7 13.17 0.27 21.39
C LYS A 7 13.32 -0.88 20.39
N SER A 8 12.48 -1.89 20.52
CA SER A 8 12.37 -2.95 19.54
C SER A 8 12.12 -2.35 18.16
N PRO A 9 12.58 -2.99 17.06
CA PRO A 9 12.30 -2.50 15.72
C PRO A 9 10.79 -2.38 15.55
N GLN A 10 10.32 -1.16 15.28
CA GLN A 10 8.89 -0.89 15.17
C GLN A 10 8.38 -1.44 13.84
N LYS A 11 7.46 -2.40 13.93
CA LYS A 11 6.81 -3.03 12.78
C LYS A 11 5.33 -2.65 12.76
N SER A 12 4.78 -2.54 11.56
CA SER A 12 3.33 -2.41 11.34
C SER A 12 2.93 -3.35 10.21
N LEU A 13 1.72 -3.88 10.26
CA LEU A 13 1.15 -4.77 9.24
C LEU A 13 -0.12 -4.13 8.69
N GLU A 14 -0.25 -4.13 7.37
CA GLU A 14 -1.46 -3.72 6.67
C GLU A 14 -2.01 -4.89 5.88
N ILE A 15 -3.33 -5.09 5.95
CA ILE A 15 -4.06 -6.05 5.14
C ILE A 15 -4.97 -5.25 4.21
N ILE A 16 -4.82 -5.46 2.90
CA ILE A 16 -5.62 -4.84 1.86
C ILE A 16 -6.22 -5.97 1.03
N GLU A 17 -7.54 -6.03 0.98
CA GLU A 17 -8.27 -6.97 0.13
C GLU A 17 -8.69 -6.23 -1.14
N ALA A 18 -8.45 -6.83 -2.30
CA ALA A 18 -8.79 -6.27 -3.61
C ALA A 18 -9.04 -7.42 -4.59
N HIS A 19 -9.49 -7.11 -5.81
CA HIS A 19 -9.78 -8.10 -6.84
C HIS A 19 -9.20 -7.72 -8.20
N GLY A 20 -9.09 -8.70 -9.09
CA GLY A 20 -8.75 -8.48 -10.49
C GLY A 20 -9.89 -7.80 -11.26
N HIS A 21 -9.60 -7.34 -12.46
CA HIS A 21 -10.57 -6.77 -13.40
C HIS A 21 -10.15 -7.11 -14.83
N PRO A 22 -11.09 -7.41 -15.76
CA PRO A 22 -10.74 -7.86 -17.13
C PRO A 22 -9.83 -6.90 -17.91
N ASN A 23 -9.90 -5.60 -17.60
CA ASN A 23 -9.08 -4.56 -18.23
C ASN A 23 -7.69 -4.33 -17.57
N ILE A 24 -7.30 -5.12 -16.57
CA ILE A 24 -5.96 -5.01 -15.95
C ILE A 24 -4.91 -5.53 -16.92
N THR A 25 -3.89 -4.71 -17.19
CA THR A 25 -2.77 -5.08 -18.05
C THR A 25 -1.43 -5.11 -17.29
N ALA A 26 -1.28 -4.31 -16.22
CA ALA A 26 -0.08 -4.25 -15.38
C ALA A 26 1.23 -4.03 -16.18
N LEU A 27 1.17 -3.26 -17.26
CA LEU A 27 2.30 -3.06 -18.20
C LEU A 27 3.17 -1.85 -17.86
N HIS A 28 2.79 -1.00 -16.91
CA HIS A 28 3.62 0.14 -16.55
C HIS A 28 4.94 -0.34 -15.95
N ARG A 29 6.07 0.15 -16.48
CA ARG A 29 7.39 -0.46 -16.23
C ARG A 29 8.00 -0.13 -14.87
N THR A 30 7.55 0.95 -14.23
CA THR A 30 8.20 1.51 -13.04
C THR A 30 7.23 1.79 -11.90
N THR A 31 5.93 1.58 -12.10
CA THR A 31 4.92 1.86 -11.08
C THR A 31 3.86 0.76 -11.09
N LEU A 32 3.26 0.58 -9.92
CA LEU A 32 2.09 -0.26 -9.70
C LEU A 32 1.10 0.51 -8.83
N GLU A 33 -0.18 0.22 -8.99
CA GLU A 33 -1.26 0.84 -8.21
C GLU A 33 -2.34 -0.19 -7.83
N ILE A 34 -2.82 -0.09 -6.59
CA ILE A 34 -4.02 -0.75 -6.09
C ILE A 34 -5.02 0.36 -5.75
N THR A 35 -6.24 0.28 -6.28
CA THR A 35 -7.23 1.36 -6.16
C THR A 35 -8.54 0.92 -5.50
N LYS A 36 -9.21 1.84 -4.80
CA LYS A 36 -10.58 1.64 -4.29
C LYS A 36 -11.63 1.73 -5.39
N GLU A 37 -11.30 2.33 -6.53
CA GLU A 37 -12.22 2.40 -7.67
C GLU A 37 -12.50 1.00 -8.22
N ARG A 38 -13.75 0.76 -8.63
CA ARG A 38 -14.16 -0.55 -9.22
C ARG A 38 -14.16 -0.54 -10.74
N LYS A 39 -14.22 0.65 -11.36
CA LYS A 39 -14.28 0.80 -12.81
C LYS A 39 -12.86 1.02 -13.32
N LEU A 40 -12.49 0.30 -14.37
CA LEU A 40 -11.16 0.42 -14.96
C LEU A 40 -11.25 0.50 -16.48
N THR A 41 -10.53 1.46 -17.08
CA THR A 41 -10.36 1.51 -18.53
C THR A 41 -9.08 0.76 -18.93
N PRO A 42 -9.00 0.17 -20.15
CA PRO A 42 -7.78 -0.50 -20.62
C PRO A 42 -6.54 0.40 -20.71
N ARG A 43 -6.71 1.73 -20.68
CA ARG A 43 -5.59 2.70 -20.71
C ARG A 43 -4.80 2.76 -19.40
N ALA A 44 -5.39 2.33 -18.28
CA ALA A 44 -4.75 2.36 -16.98
C ALA A 44 -3.77 1.19 -16.81
N SER A 45 -2.53 1.38 -17.28
CA SER A 45 -1.51 0.33 -17.34
C SER A 45 -0.76 0.07 -16.03
N CYS A 46 -0.87 0.97 -15.03
CA CYS A 46 -0.25 0.81 -13.72
C CYS A 46 -1.11 0.04 -12.71
N ILE A 47 -2.42 -0.09 -12.94
CA ILE A 47 -3.33 -0.70 -11.97
C ILE A 47 -3.18 -2.22 -12.01
N VAL A 48 -2.96 -2.84 -10.84
CA VAL A 48 -2.81 -4.30 -10.66
C VAL A 48 -3.96 -4.93 -9.88
N ALA A 49 -4.76 -4.13 -9.16
CA ALA A 49 -5.97 -4.58 -8.49
C ALA A 49 -6.95 -3.42 -8.25
N VAL A 50 -8.25 -3.73 -8.21
CA VAL A 50 -9.35 -2.76 -8.06
C VAL A 50 -10.24 -3.08 -6.86
N GLY A 51 -11.11 -2.13 -6.51
CA GLY A 51 -12.08 -2.25 -5.43
C GLY A 51 -11.48 -2.61 -4.08
N ALA A 52 -10.30 -2.04 -3.79
CA ALA A 52 -9.57 -2.26 -2.56
C ALA A 52 -10.34 -1.81 -1.32
N THR A 53 -10.20 -2.55 -0.22
CA THR A 53 -10.80 -2.19 1.08
C THR A 53 -10.17 -0.94 1.69
N LYS A 54 -8.93 -0.60 1.33
CA LYS A 54 -8.18 0.55 1.81
C LYS A 54 -7.50 1.30 0.66
N GLY A 55 -7.46 2.62 0.76
CA GLY A 55 -6.54 3.50 0.03
C GLY A 55 -5.45 4.04 0.94
N ALA A 56 -4.53 4.85 0.41
CA ALA A 56 -3.41 5.39 1.18
C ALA A 56 -3.84 6.17 2.44
N ALA A 57 -4.98 6.87 2.38
CA ALA A 57 -5.55 7.60 3.51
C ALA A 57 -6.09 6.68 4.63
N ASP A 58 -6.47 5.45 4.30
CA ASP A 58 -7.07 4.47 5.21
C ASP A 58 -6.02 3.62 5.95
N LEU A 59 -4.74 3.73 5.59
CA LEU A 59 -3.65 3.02 6.25
C LEU A 59 -3.49 3.50 7.70
N SER A 60 -3.11 2.58 8.59
CA SER A 60 -2.97 2.87 10.02
C SER A 60 -2.00 4.03 10.27
N PRO A 61 -2.26 4.87 11.29
CA PRO A 61 -1.34 5.94 11.66
C PRO A 61 0.09 5.46 11.91
N SER A 62 0.27 4.30 12.55
CA SER A 62 1.58 3.69 12.81
C SER A 62 2.31 3.31 11.52
N PHE A 63 1.61 2.70 10.55
CA PHE A 63 2.21 2.37 9.25
C PHE A 63 2.62 3.64 8.49
N ARG A 64 1.73 4.63 8.41
CA ARG A 64 2.02 5.89 7.70
C ARG A 64 3.22 6.62 8.30
N GLU A 65 3.36 6.60 9.61
CA GLU A 65 4.51 7.21 10.28
C GLU A 65 5.82 6.48 9.96
N LEU A 66 5.82 5.14 10.01
CA LEU A 66 7.00 4.36 9.65
C LEU A 66 7.45 4.62 8.22
N VAL A 67 6.51 4.69 7.26
CA VAL A 67 6.85 5.00 5.86
C VAL A 67 7.40 6.41 5.72
N ARG A 68 6.83 7.41 6.41
CA ARG A 68 7.36 8.80 6.40
C ARG A 68 8.78 8.90 6.93
N MET A 69 9.14 8.04 7.89
CA MET A 69 10.48 7.96 8.46
C MET A 69 11.47 7.15 7.57
N GLY A 70 11.07 6.72 6.37
CA GLY A 70 11.90 5.91 5.48
C GLY A 70 11.94 4.43 5.84
N GLY A 71 10.93 3.94 6.57
CA GLY A 71 10.77 2.51 6.86
C GLY A 71 10.59 1.69 5.58
N PHE A 72 11.16 0.50 5.57
CA PHE A 72 11.06 -0.43 4.43
C PHE A 72 9.72 -1.15 4.44
N ILE A 73 9.14 -1.30 3.25
CA ILE A 73 7.95 -2.13 3.00
C ILE A 73 8.45 -3.44 2.39
N THR A 74 8.04 -4.56 2.96
CA THR A 74 8.46 -5.92 2.58
C THR A 74 7.27 -6.80 2.31
#